data_AF-A0A925YQF5-F1
#
_entry.id   AF-A0A925YQF5-F1
#
_cell.length_a   1.000
_cell.length_b   1.000
_cell.length_c   1.000
_cell.angle_alpha   90.00
_cell.angle_beta   90.00
_cell.angle_gamma   90.00
#
_symmetry.space_group_name_H-M   'P 1'
#
loop_
_entity.id
_entity.type
_entity.pdbx_description
1 polymer ?
#
loop_
_entity_poly.entity_id
_entity_poly.type
_entity_poly.pdbx_seq_one_letter_code
_entity_poly.pdbx_strand_id
1 'polypeptide(L)'
;QTGVARMRSDSKPFDNPAVRKAMRLATDTDKTLQIAHKGVGTAAEHHHVCPVHPDYKKIETMGYNPEEAKKVLAEGGFPDGIDVEIVCKPDPSWEQAAVEAMAEQWKAAGIRAKINVMPSNKFWEVWTSVPFGFTEWTHRPLGFMVLALAYRTGVPWNESAYSNAKFDELLAKAEGTIDIAARTEILGELEKIMQEDGPIAQPLWRAIFTAYDKQIKGYEIHPTYYIHGEEIGIEQA
;
A
#
# COMPACT_ATOMS: atom_id res chain seq x y z
N GLN A 1 -0.53 3.41 9.18
CA GLN A 1 0.53 2.55 8.58
C GLN A 1 -0.14 1.61 7.58
N THR A 2 0.58 1.05 6.61
CA THR A 2 0.00 0.12 5.61
C THR A 2 1.00 -0.98 5.24
N GLY A 3 0.56 -1.94 4.43
CA GLY A 3 1.43 -2.85 3.70
C GLY A 3 1.06 -2.83 2.23
N VAL A 4 2.03 -3.06 1.36
CA VAL A 4 1.85 -3.08 -0.10
C VAL A 4 2.45 -4.34 -0.70
N ALA A 5 1.66 -5.09 -1.46
CA ALA A 5 2.19 -6.04 -2.44
C ALA A 5 2.71 -5.23 -3.63
N ARG A 6 4.02 -5.06 -3.66
CA ARG A 6 4.78 -4.16 -4.51
C ARG A 6 5.33 -4.93 -5.71
N MET A 7 4.92 -4.51 -6.90
CA MET A 7 5.30 -5.09 -8.17
C MET A 7 6.34 -4.21 -8.88
N ARG A 8 7.47 -4.79 -9.30
CA ARG A 8 8.50 -4.05 -10.02
C ARG A 8 8.11 -3.84 -11.48
N SER A 9 7.94 -2.58 -11.90
CA SER A 9 7.47 -2.21 -13.24
C SER A 9 8.50 -2.45 -14.36
N ASP A 10 9.74 -2.83 -14.00
CA ASP A 10 10.81 -3.20 -14.94
C ASP A 10 11.06 -4.72 -15.00
N SER A 11 10.23 -5.52 -14.33
CA SER A 11 10.41 -6.95 -14.17
C SER A 11 9.20 -7.70 -14.68
N LYS A 12 9.40 -8.67 -15.58
CA LYS A 12 8.29 -9.52 -16.06
C LYS A 12 7.66 -10.34 -14.93
N PRO A 13 6.35 -10.56 -14.92
CA PRO A 13 5.33 -10.04 -15.85
C PRO A 13 4.76 -8.66 -15.45
N PHE A 14 5.32 -8.02 -14.43
CA PHE A 14 4.82 -6.78 -13.84
C PHE A 14 5.16 -5.51 -14.63
N ASP A 15 6.01 -5.64 -15.65
CA ASP A 15 6.20 -4.65 -16.70
C ASP A 15 4.91 -4.39 -17.50
N ASN A 16 3.98 -5.35 -17.51
CA ASN A 16 2.66 -5.19 -18.10
C ASN A 16 1.66 -4.53 -17.12
N PRO A 17 1.10 -3.34 -17.43
CA PRO A 17 0.11 -2.67 -16.58
C PRO A 17 -1.15 -3.51 -16.32
N ALA A 18 -1.56 -4.36 -17.27
CA ALA A 18 -2.73 -5.23 -17.12
C ALA A 18 -2.55 -6.22 -15.97
N VAL A 19 -1.33 -6.75 -15.79
CA VAL A 19 -1.01 -7.66 -14.66
C VAL A 19 -1.14 -6.92 -13.34
N ARG A 20 -0.62 -5.69 -13.25
CA ARG A 20 -0.71 -4.88 -12.02
C ARG A 20 -2.15 -4.51 -11.69
N LYS A 21 -2.93 -4.12 -12.70
CA LYS A 21 -4.36 -3.80 -12.56
C LYS A 21 -5.17 -5.01 -12.12
N ALA A 22 -4.92 -6.18 -12.70
CA ALA A 22 -5.59 -7.42 -12.32
C ALA A 22 -5.32 -7.82 -10.86
N MET A 23 -4.09 -7.64 -10.36
CA MET A 23 -3.76 -7.89 -8.95
C MET A 23 -4.61 -7.04 -7.99
N ARG A 24 -4.88 -5.77 -8.33
CA ARG A 24 -5.76 -4.90 -7.53
C ARG A 24 -7.20 -5.37 -7.58
N LEU A 25 -7.75 -5.58 -8.78
CA LEU A 25 -9.12 -6.06 -8.98
C LEU A 25 -9.39 -7.41 -8.30
N ALA A 26 -8.38 -8.27 -8.22
CA ALA A 26 -8.46 -9.56 -7.55
C ALA A 26 -8.21 -9.52 -6.04
N THR A 27 -8.18 -8.33 -5.42
CA THR A 27 -7.99 -8.15 -3.98
C THR A 27 -9.24 -7.57 -3.33
N ASP A 28 -9.92 -8.36 -2.51
CA ASP A 28 -10.92 -7.93 -1.54
C ASP A 28 -10.20 -7.35 -0.31
N THR A 29 -10.12 -6.02 -0.26
CA THR A 29 -9.39 -5.28 0.77
C THR A 29 -10.06 -5.37 2.13
N ASP A 30 -11.40 -5.43 2.19
CA ASP A 30 -12.16 -5.66 3.42
C ASP A 30 -11.89 -7.06 3.98
N LYS A 31 -11.99 -8.10 3.15
CA LYS A 31 -11.72 -9.47 3.58
C LYS A 31 -10.27 -9.65 4.02
N THR A 32 -9.34 -9.04 3.31
CA THR A 32 -7.92 -9.08 3.66
C THR A 32 -7.65 -8.37 4.99
N LEU A 33 -8.28 -7.21 5.24
CA LEU A 33 -8.21 -6.53 6.53
C LEU A 33 -8.76 -7.41 7.67
N GLN A 34 -9.88 -8.10 7.45
CA GLN A 34 -10.47 -9.02 8.44
C GLN A 34 -9.51 -10.17 8.79
N ILE A 35 -8.88 -10.79 7.79
CA ILE A 35 -7.97 -11.92 7.99
C ILE A 35 -6.65 -11.46 8.62
N ALA A 36 -6.01 -10.45 8.01
CA ALA A 36 -4.66 -10.04 8.37
C ALA A 36 -4.61 -9.24 9.68
N HIS A 37 -5.63 -8.43 9.93
CA HIS A 37 -5.62 -7.48 11.03
C HIS A 37 -6.95 -7.42 11.81
N LYS A 38 -7.76 -8.49 11.75
CA LYS A 38 -8.98 -8.67 12.57
C LYS A 38 -10.02 -7.54 12.39
N GLY A 39 -10.03 -6.90 11.22
CA GLY A 39 -10.95 -5.78 10.95
C GLY A 39 -10.50 -4.44 11.55
N VAL A 40 -9.30 -4.40 12.14
CA VAL A 40 -8.86 -3.27 12.94
C VAL A 40 -8.08 -2.27 12.08
N GLY A 41 -8.78 -1.33 11.47
CA GLY A 41 -8.20 -0.36 10.54
C GLY A 41 -9.22 0.00 9.46
N THR A 42 -8.73 0.30 8.27
CA THR A 42 -9.56 0.66 7.11
C THR A 42 -9.10 -0.15 5.90
N ALA A 43 -10.04 -0.66 5.12
CA ALA A 43 -9.72 -1.29 3.84
C ALA A 43 -9.03 -0.27 2.92
N ALA A 44 -7.97 -0.70 2.24
CA ALA A 44 -7.23 0.21 1.38
C ALA A 44 -7.87 0.37 0.00
N GLU A 45 -7.43 1.41 -0.70
CA GLU A 45 -8.01 1.87 -1.97
C GLU A 45 -6.97 1.84 -3.10
N HIS A 46 -5.88 1.08 -2.91
CA HIS A 46 -4.81 0.86 -3.90
C HIS A 46 -3.99 2.08 -4.35
N HIS A 47 -3.92 3.14 -3.54
CA HIS A 47 -3.14 4.35 -3.89
C HIS A 47 -2.17 4.86 -2.81
N HIS A 48 -2.00 4.15 -1.70
CA HIS A 48 -1.09 4.47 -0.58
C HIS A 48 -1.46 5.72 0.23
N VAL A 49 -2.07 6.75 -0.37
CA VAL A 49 -2.57 7.94 0.33
C VAL A 49 -3.66 7.55 1.33
N CYS A 50 -3.37 7.67 2.63
CA CYS A 50 -4.26 7.30 3.72
C CYS A 50 -5.28 8.42 4.02
N PRO A 51 -6.53 8.10 4.42
CA PRO A 51 -7.53 9.09 4.87
C PRO A 51 -7.10 10.00 6.04
N VAL A 52 -6.06 9.63 6.79
CA VAL A 52 -5.49 10.47 7.85
C VAL A 52 -4.66 11.63 7.30
N HIS A 53 -4.23 11.57 6.03
CA HIS A 53 -3.48 12.68 5.43
C HIS A 53 -4.45 13.82 5.08
N PRO A 54 -4.08 15.08 5.37
CA PRO A 54 -4.96 16.22 5.14
C PRO A 54 -5.21 16.52 3.65
N ASP A 55 -4.40 15.97 2.75
CA ASP A 55 -4.49 16.10 1.30
C ASP A 55 -5.08 14.87 0.60
N TYR A 56 -5.60 13.89 1.34
CA TYR A 56 -6.35 12.76 0.80
C TYR A 56 -7.62 13.22 0.07
N LYS A 57 -7.93 12.60 -1.07
CA LYS A 57 -9.20 12.76 -1.76
C LYS A 57 -9.98 11.45 -1.72
N LYS A 58 -11.25 11.48 -1.31
CA LYS A 58 -12.11 10.32 -1.52
C LYS A 58 -12.47 10.23 -3.01
N ILE A 59 -11.88 9.27 -3.71
CA ILE A 59 -12.23 8.89 -5.08
C ILE A 59 -13.06 7.60 -5.11
N GLU A 60 -13.61 7.27 -6.27
CA GLU A 60 -14.24 5.96 -6.48
C GLU A 60 -13.18 4.86 -6.33
N THR A 61 -13.55 3.75 -5.69
CA THR A 61 -12.65 2.63 -5.46
C THR A 61 -12.88 1.55 -6.50
N MET A 62 -11.81 0.91 -7.01
CA MET A 62 -11.90 -0.17 -8.00
C MET A 62 -12.83 -1.33 -7.60
N GLY A 63 -12.96 -1.60 -6.30
CA GLY A 63 -13.71 -2.73 -5.76
C GLY A 63 -13.06 -4.09 -6.04
N TYR A 64 -13.67 -5.15 -5.52
CA TYR A 64 -13.25 -6.53 -5.75
C TYR A 64 -14.01 -7.12 -6.94
N ASN A 65 -13.29 -7.44 -8.02
CA ASN A 65 -13.85 -8.04 -9.23
C ASN A 65 -12.85 -9.01 -9.89
N PRO A 66 -12.77 -10.26 -9.42
CA PRO A 66 -11.83 -11.26 -9.97
C PRO A 66 -12.14 -11.67 -11.42
N GLU A 67 -13.40 -11.55 -11.86
CA GLU A 67 -13.78 -11.85 -13.25
C GLU A 67 -13.23 -10.78 -14.22
N GLU A 68 -13.35 -9.50 -13.87
CA GLU A 68 -12.71 -8.43 -14.64
C GLU A 68 -11.18 -8.53 -14.57
N ALA A 69 -10.61 -8.91 -13.41
CA ALA A 69 -9.18 -9.16 -13.29
C ALA A 69 -8.70 -10.23 -14.29
N LYS A 70 -9.43 -11.34 -14.41
CA LYS A 70 -9.13 -12.42 -15.35
C LYS A 70 -9.23 -11.95 -16.80
N LYS A 71 -10.26 -11.16 -17.13
CA LYS A 71 -10.42 -10.57 -18.46
C LYS A 71 -9.28 -9.62 -18.81
N VAL A 72 -8.91 -8.72 -17.90
CA VAL A 72 -7.78 -7.79 -18.05
C VAL A 72 -6.47 -8.55 -18.26
N LEU A 73 -6.24 -9.66 -17.55
CA LEU A 73 -5.07 -10.51 -17.79
C LEU A 73 -5.07 -11.14 -19.17
N ALA A 74 -6.21 -11.68 -19.62
CA ALA A 74 -6.33 -12.28 -20.94
C ALA A 74 -6.07 -11.26 -22.06
N GLU A 75 -6.66 -10.07 -21.97
CA GLU A 75 -6.41 -8.94 -22.89
C GLU A 75 -4.95 -8.47 -22.83
N GLY A 76 -4.34 -8.56 -21.65
CA GLY A 76 -2.91 -8.30 -21.42
C GLY A 76 -1.97 -9.38 -21.96
N GLY A 77 -2.48 -10.45 -22.57
CA GLY A 77 -1.69 -11.54 -23.17
C GLY A 77 -1.49 -12.77 -22.27
N PHE A 78 -2.25 -12.90 -21.18
CA PHE A 78 -2.18 -14.01 -20.22
C PHE A 78 -3.53 -14.73 -20.07
N PRO A 79 -4.08 -15.35 -21.12
CA PRO A 79 -5.40 -15.99 -21.08
C PRO A 79 -5.49 -17.16 -20.09
N ASP A 80 -4.36 -17.83 -19.84
CA ASP A 80 -4.25 -18.95 -18.88
C ASP A 80 -3.77 -18.50 -17.47
N GLY A 81 -3.73 -17.18 -17.25
CA GLY A 81 -3.21 -16.56 -16.04
C GLY A 81 -1.69 -16.58 -15.95
N ILE A 82 -1.16 -16.41 -14.73
CA ILE A 82 0.27 -16.25 -14.47
C ILE A 82 0.70 -17.00 -13.21
N ASP A 83 1.95 -17.44 -13.19
CA ASP A 83 2.63 -17.95 -12.00
C ASP A 83 3.68 -16.93 -11.57
N VAL A 84 3.64 -16.52 -10.30
CA VAL A 84 4.56 -15.52 -9.73
C VAL A 84 5.03 -15.97 -8.35
N GLU A 85 6.14 -15.44 -7.88
CA GLU A 85 6.60 -15.61 -6.50
C GLU A 85 6.53 -14.26 -5.78
N ILE A 86 5.88 -14.20 -4.62
CA ILE A 86 5.86 -13.02 -3.74
C ILE A 86 6.79 -13.25 -2.55
N VAL A 87 7.72 -12.33 -2.33
CA VAL A 87 8.63 -12.36 -1.18
C VAL A 87 8.06 -11.54 -0.03
N CYS A 88 8.00 -12.11 1.17
CA CYS A 88 7.60 -11.38 2.38
C CYS A 88 8.43 -11.80 3.59
N LYS A 89 8.22 -11.12 4.72
CA LYS A 89 8.82 -11.47 6.02
C LYS A 89 7.75 -11.98 7.00
N PRO A 90 8.11 -12.81 8.00
CA PRO A 90 7.13 -13.38 8.93
C PRO A 90 6.68 -12.38 10.01
N ASP A 91 7.47 -11.35 10.28
CA ASP A 91 7.26 -10.43 11.40
C ASP A 91 7.11 -8.98 10.96
N PRO A 92 6.11 -8.25 11.46
CA PRO A 92 4.98 -8.73 12.28
C PRO A 92 4.02 -9.66 11.52
N SER A 93 3.40 -10.59 12.25
CA SER A 93 2.59 -11.69 11.69
C SER A 93 1.43 -11.27 10.78
N TRP A 94 0.94 -10.04 10.89
CA TRP A 94 -0.12 -9.52 10.03
C TRP A 94 0.32 -9.39 8.57
N GLU A 95 1.62 -9.19 8.30
CA GLU A 95 2.14 -9.05 6.93
C GLU A 95 2.02 -10.36 6.16
N GLN A 96 2.53 -11.44 6.74
CA GLN A 96 2.41 -12.76 6.15
C GLN A 96 0.94 -13.16 5.99
N ALA A 97 0.09 -12.89 6.99
CA ALA A 97 -1.34 -13.15 6.89
C ALA A 97 -2.03 -12.35 5.77
N ALA A 98 -1.62 -11.12 5.52
CA ALA A 98 -2.11 -10.32 4.39
C ALA A 98 -1.69 -10.93 3.06
N VAL A 99 -0.43 -11.37 2.94
CA VAL A 99 0.10 -12.03 1.73
C VAL A 99 -0.64 -13.33 1.46
N GLU A 100 -0.85 -14.18 2.46
CA GLU A 100 -1.61 -15.43 2.34
C GLU A 100 -3.06 -15.18 1.90
N ALA A 101 -3.73 -14.20 2.51
CA ALA A 101 -5.10 -13.83 2.15
C ALA A 101 -5.22 -13.32 0.71
N MET A 102 -4.30 -12.46 0.26
CA MET A 102 -4.28 -11.95 -1.12
C MET A 102 -3.94 -13.07 -2.12
N ALA A 103 -2.92 -13.88 -1.83
CA ALA A 103 -2.50 -14.98 -2.70
C ALA A 103 -3.61 -16.01 -2.95
N GLU A 104 -4.46 -16.25 -1.95
CA GLU A 104 -5.65 -17.10 -2.12
C GLU A 104 -6.67 -16.46 -3.06
N GLN A 105 -6.97 -15.17 -2.89
CA GLN A 105 -7.97 -14.46 -3.70
C GLN A 105 -7.53 -14.30 -5.16
N TRP A 106 -6.25 -14.06 -5.39
CA TRP A 106 -5.64 -13.94 -6.71
C TRP A 106 -5.83 -15.18 -7.59
N LYS A 107 -6.02 -16.37 -6.99
CA LYS A 107 -6.31 -17.60 -7.74
C LYS A 107 -7.59 -17.51 -8.57
N ALA A 108 -8.62 -16.78 -8.10
CA ALA A 108 -9.87 -16.59 -8.83
C ALA A 108 -9.66 -15.85 -10.16
N ALA A 109 -8.64 -14.99 -10.24
CA ALA A 109 -8.23 -14.30 -11.46
C ALA A 109 -7.22 -15.10 -12.31
N GLY A 110 -6.84 -16.32 -11.90
CA GLY A 110 -5.80 -17.11 -12.56
C GLY A 110 -4.37 -16.72 -12.19
N ILE A 111 -4.17 -15.91 -11.14
CA ILE A 111 -2.84 -15.53 -10.64
C ILE A 111 -2.45 -16.51 -9.52
N ARG A 112 -1.41 -17.30 -9.76
CA ARG A 112 -0.90 -18.32 -8.84
C ARG A 112 0.37 -17.82 -8.18
N ALA A 113 0.22 -17.19 -7.02
CA ALA A 113 1.34 -16.64 -6.27
C ALA A 113 1.91 -17.69 -5.29
N LYS A 114 3.16 -18.09 -5.50
CA LYS A 114 3.95 -18.84 -4.53
C LYS A 114 4.50 -17.87 -3.49
N ILE A 115 4.31 -18.16 -2.20
CA ILE A 115 4.79 -17.31 -1.12
C ILE A 115 6.20 -17.76 -0.72
N ASN A 116 7.15 -16.83 -0.75
CA ASN A 116 8.53 -17.01 -0.30
C ASN A 116 8.75 -16.17 0.97
N VAL A 117 8.65 -16.83 2.12
CA VAL A 117 8.86 -16.19 3.43
C VAL A 117 10.36 -16.16 3.73
N MET A 118 10.90 -14.96 3.86
CA MET A 118 12.31 -14.70 4.11
C MET A 118 12.52 -14.16 5.53
N PRO A 119 13.62 -14.54 6.23
CA PRO A 119 13.97 -13.91 7.50
C PRO A 119 14.08 -12.38 7.36
N SER A 120 13.56 -11.62 8.31
CA SER A 120 13.42 -10.16 8.19
C SER A 120 14.73 -9.44 7.88
N ASN A 121 15.86 -9.86 8.47
CA ASN A 121 17.18 -9.29 8.17
C ASN A 121 17.61 -9.52 6.71
N LYS A 122 17.28 -10.68 6.14
CA LYS A 122 17.54 -11.00 4.73
C LYS A 122 16.58 -10.29 3.79
N PHE A 123 15.32 -10.13 4.18
CA PHE A 123 14.35 -9.37 3.41
C PHE A 123 14.84 -7.93 3.18
N TRP A 124 15.31 -7.24 4.23
CA TRP A 124 15.79 -5.86 4.12
C TRP A 124 17.08 -5.70 3.28
N GLU A 125 17.86 -6.76 3.07
CA GLU A 125 19.00 -6.74 2.13
C GLU A 125 18.54 -6.64 0.66
N VAL A 126 17.31 -7.10 0.34
CA VAL A 126 16.82 -7.27 -1.04
C VAL A 126 15.44 -6.67 -1.34
N TRP A 127 14.78 -6.04 -0.35
CA TRP A 127 13.40 -5.56 -0.46
C TRP A 127 13.14 -4.64 -1.66
N THR A 128 14.13 -3.85 -2.06
CA THR A 128 14.06 -2.96 -3.23
C THR A 128 14.35 -3.65 -4.56
N SER A 129 14.90 -4.87 -4.58
CA SER A 129 15.33 -5.56 -5.79
C SER A 129 14.48 -6.80 -6.15
N VAL A 130 13.66 -7.31 -5.23
CA VAL A 130 12.73 -8.42 -5.53
C VAL A 130 11.68 -8.01 -6.57
N PRO A 131 11.42 -8.82 -7.62
CA PRO A 131 10.39 -8.52 -8.63
C PRO A 131 9.00 -8.28 -8.04
N PHE A 132 8.65 -9.03 -7.00
CA PHE A 132 7.39 -8.92 -6.30
C PHE A 132 7.62 -9.17 -4.81
N GLY A 133 7.31 -8.17 -3.99
CA GLY A 133 7.54 -8.22 -2.55
C GLY A 133 6.39 -7.60 -1.77
N PHE A 134 6.25 -7.98 -0.51
CA PHE A 134 5.34 -7.31 0.41
C PHE A 134 6.12 -6.48 1.41
N THR A 135 5.86 -5.18 1.45
CA THR A 135 6.59 -4.23 2.29
C THR A 135 5.61 -3.44 3.15
N GLU A 136 5.88 -3.32 4.45
CA GLU A 136 5.18 -2.37 5.32
C GLU A 136 5.68 -0.94 5.16
N TRP A 137 4.76 0.03 5.26
CA TRP A 137 5.06 1.45 5.17
C TRP A 137 4.54 2.23 6.38
N THR A 138 5.43 3.05 6.95
CA THR A 138 5.17 3.91 8.09
C THR A 138 4.59 5.26 7.67
N HIS A 139 4.02 6.00 8.63
CA HIS A 139 3.33 7.25 8.37
C HIS A 139 4.26 8.34 7.82
N ARG A 140 3.72 9.20 6.94
CA ARG A 140 4.24 10.54 6.63
C ARG A 140 3.13 11.56 6.83
N PRO A 141 3.44 12.82 7.18
CA PRO A 141 2.40 13.80 7.49
C PRO A 141 1.45 14.09 6.32
N LEU A 142 1.95 14.04 5.08
CA LEU A 142 1.19 14.40 3.88
C LEU A 142 1.22 13.25 2.86
N GLY A 143 0.14 13.08 2.12
CA GLY A 143 -0.04 12.06 1.09
C GLY A 143 1.02 12.13 0.01
N PHE A 144 1.28 13.32 -0.53
CA PHE A 144 2.30 13.48 -1.58
C PHE A 144 3.71 13.11 -1.08
N MET A 145 4.02 13.26 0.21
CA MET A 145 5.34 12.89 0.75
C MET A 145 5.55 11.38 0.70
N VAL A 146 4.49 10.59 0.93
CA VAL A 146 4.52 9.14 0.75
C VAL A 146 4.78 8.80 -0.71
N LEU A 147 4.02 9.41 -1.61
CA LEU A 147 4.12 9.17 -3.06
C LEU A 147 5.50 9.55 -3.62
N ALA A 148 6.04 10.69 -3.22
CA ALA A 148 7.36 11.18 -3.64
C ALA A 148 8.49 10.27 -3.17
N LEU A 149 8.38 9.68 -1.99
CA LEU A 149 9.38 8.77 -1.45
C LEU A 149 9.27 7.38 -2.09
N ALA A 150 8.06 6.87 -2.29
CA ALA A 150 7.81 5.48 -2.68
C ALA A 150 7.71 5.24 -4.19
N TYR A 151 7.35 6.25 -4.99
CA TYR A 151 6.94 6.02 -6.40
C TYR A 151 7.51 7.02 -7.41
N ARG A 152 8.17 8.10 -6.98
CA ARG A 152 8.84 9.02 -7.90
C ARG A 152 9.87 8.27 -8.75
N THR A 153 9.95 8.57 -10.03
CA THR A 153 10.97 7.96 -10.89
C THR A 153 12.38 8.20 -10.33
N GLY A 154 13.15 7.12 -10.18
CA GLY A 154 14.58 7.18 -9.87
C GLY A 154 14.96 7.47 -8.41
N VAL A 155 14.00 7.61 -7.48
CA VAL A 155 14.36 7.77 -6.05
C VAL A 155 14.74 6.43 -5.41
N PRO A 156 15.66 6.39 -4.42
CA PRO A 156 16.18 5.14 -3.86
C PRO A 156 15.14 4.24 -3.19
N TRP A 157 14.07 4.83 -2.65
CA TRP A 157 12.96 4.13 -2.00
C TRP A 157 11.83 3.77 -2.96
N ASN A 158 12.00 4.02 -4.26
CA ASN A 158 11.10 3.48 -5.27
C ASN A 158 11.43 2.01 -5.51
N GLU A 159 10.96 1.20 -4.58
CA GLU A 159 11.18 -0.23 -4.61
C GLU A 159 10.54 -0.89 -5.85
N SER A 160 9.56 -0.22 -6.48
CA SER A 160 8.81 -0.71 -7.65
C SER A 160 9.47 -0.39 -8.98
N ALA A 161 10.54 0.41 -8.98
CA ALA A 161 11.05 1.01 -10.22
C ALA A 161 9.92 1.65 -11.07
N TYR A 162 8.83 2.11 -10.44
CA TYR A 162 7.70 2.69 -11.14
C TYR A 162 8.13 4.00 -11.79
N SER A 163 7.73 4.20 -13.04
CA SER A 163 8.04 5.40 -13.78
C SER A 163 6.86 5.76 -14.66
N ASN A 164 6.27 6.92 -14.38
CA ASN A 164 5.15 7.46 -15.13
C ASN A 164 5.30 8.98 -15.16
N ALA A 165 5.57 9.53 -16.35
CA ALA A 165 5.87 10.96 -16.50
C ALA A 165 4.71 11.85 -16.03
N LYS A 166 3.45 11.41 -16.20
CA LYS A 166 2.30 12.18 -15.75
C LYS A 166 2.18 12.18 -14.23
N PHE A 167 2.45 11.02 -13.61
CA PHE A 167 2.52 10.91 -12.16
C PHE A 167 3.59 11.85 -11.60
N ASP A 168 4.81 11.83 -12.14
CA ASP A 168 5.90 12.70 -11.68
C ASP A 168 5.58 14.20 -11.84
N GLU A 169 4.96 14.59 -12.97
CA GLU A 169 4.52 15.98 -13.22
C GLU A 169 3.49 16.44 -12.17
N LEU A 170 2.46 15.64 -11.92
CA LEU A 170 1.43 15.95 -10.93
C LEU A 170 1.99 15.97 -9.51
N LEU A 171 2.92 15.06 -9.20
CA LEU A 171 3.57 14.98 -7.90
C LEU A 171 4.43 16.22 -7.63
N ALA A 172 5.20 16.68 -8.62
CA ALA A 172 5.95 17.93 -8.52
C ALA A 172 5.02 19.14 -8.33
N LYS A 173 3.85 19.15 -8.98
CA LYS A 173 2.82 20.18 -8.78
C LYS A 173 2.25 20.15 -7.35
N ALA A 174 1.98 18.96 -6.81
CA ALA A 174 1.48 18.78 -5.45
C ALA A 174 2.50 19.32 -4.41
N GLU A 175 3.79 19.04 -4.59
CA GLU A 175 4.87 19.55 -3.73
C GLU A 175 4.95 21.08 -3.72
N GLY A 176 4.70 21.71 -4.86
CA GLY A 176 4.68 23.18 -4.98
C GLY A 176 3.38 23.84 -4.51
N THR A 177 2.37 23.08 -4.09
CA THR A 177 1.04 23.60 -3.75
C THR A 177 0.85 23.67 -2.23
N ILE A 178 0.78 24.90 -1.70
CA ILE A 178 0.62 25.17 -0.26
C ILE A 178 -0.86 25.03 0.15
N ASP A 179 -1.78 25.53 -0.68
CA ASP A 179 -3.21 25.46 -0.41
C ASP A 179 -3.71 24.00 -0.37
N ILE A 180 -4.34 23.61 0.74
CA ILE A 180 -4.72 22.22 0.98
C ILE A 180 -5.79 21.78 -0.01
N ALA A 181 -6.81 22.60 -0.26
CA ALA A 181 -7.91 22.24 -1.16
C ALA A 181 -7.41 22.04 -2.60
N ALA A 182 -6.57 22.96 -3.10
CA ALA A 182 -5.94 22.83 -4.40
C ALA A 182 -5.02 21.61 -4.49
N ARG A 183 -4.29 21.29 -3.41
CA ARG A 183 -3.45 20.09 -3.35
C ARG A 183 -4.29 18.82 -3.37
N THR A 184 -5.39 18.77 -2.61
CA THR A 184 -6.32 17.63 -2.57
C THR A 184 -6.86 17.27 -3.96
N GLU A 185 -7.17 18.24 -4.82
CA GLU A 185 -7.58 17.94 -6.20
C GLU A 185 -6.46 17.31 -7.04
N ILE A 186 -5.20 17.74 -6.84
CA ILE A 186 -4.04 17.14 -7.51
C ILE A 186 -3.82 15.70 -7.01
N LEU A 187 -3.98 15.48 -5.69
CA LEU A 187 -3.86 14.15 -5.09
C LEU A 187 -4.95 13.21 -5.59
N GLY A 188 -6.18 13.68 -5.81
CA GLY A 188 -7.23 12.88 -6.43
C GLY A 188 -6.85 12.35 -7.81
N GLU A 189 -6.13 13.12 -8.63
CA GLU A 189 -5.62 12.65 -9.92
C GLU A 189 -4.45 11.65 -9.76
N LEU A 190 -3.56 11.86 -8.79
CA LEU A 190 -2.49 10.91 -8.47
C LEU A 190 -3.05 9.58 -7.95
N GLU A 191 -4.07 9.62 -7.09
CA GLU A 191 -4.74 8.44 -6.55
C GLU A 191 -5.43 7.63 -7.66
N LYS A 192 -6.07 8.30 -8.62
CA LYS A 192 -6.63 7.64 -9.83
C LYS A 192 -5.54 6.97 -10.66
N ILE A 193 -4.41 7.63 -10.89
CA ILE A 193 -3.27 7.02 -11.61
C ILE A 193 -2.79 5.76 -10.88
N MET A 194 -2.71 5.80 -9.54
CA MET A 194 -2.29 4.64 -8.76
C MET A 194 -3.29 3.48 -8.85
N GLN A 195 -4.60 3.74 -8.84
CA GLN A 195 -5.61 2.71 -9.07
C GLN A 195 -5.51 2.11 -10.48
N GLU A 196 -5.36 2.95 -11.51
CA GLU A 196 -5.36 2.49 -12.91
C GLU A 196 -4.05 1.82 -13.35
N ASP A 197 -2.91 2.44 -13.06
CA ASP A 197 -1.59 2.05 -13.58
C ASP A 197 -0.56 1.70 -12.48
N GLY A 198 -0.87 2.01 -11.23
CA GLY A 198 0.10 1.97 -10.13
C GLY A 198 0.80 0.63 -9.89
N PRO A 199 1.91 0.63 -9.14
CA PRO A 199 2.76 -0.55 -8.97
C PRO A 199 2.38 -1.44 -7.78
N ILE A 200 1.25 -1.17 -7.10
CA ILE A 200 0.89 -1.85 -5.86
C ILE A 200 -0.49 -2.51 -5.92
N ALA A 201 -0.63 -3.59 -5.17
CA ALA A 201 -1.89 -3.99 -4.56
C ALA A 201 -1.79 -3.74 -3.04
N GLN A 202 -2.72 -2.98 -2.48
CA GLN A 202 -2.66 -2.51 -1.10
C GLN A 202 -3.92 -3.01 -0.40
N PRO A 203 -3.80 -3.88 0.62
CA PRO A 203 -4.98 -4.46 1.24
C PRO A 203 -5.61 -3.60 2.34
N LEU A 204 -4.83 -2.80 3.08
CA LEU A 204 -5.33 -2.15 4.29
C LEU A 204 -4.51 -0.93 4.72
N TRP A 205 -5.12 -0.02 5.48
CA TRP A 205 -4.43 0.86 6.43
C TRP A 205 -4.70 0.35 7.85
N ARG A 206 -3.64 0.09 8.61
CA ARG A 206 -3.74 -0.38 10.01
C ARG A 206 -4.06 0.78 10.94
N ALA A 207 -4.95 0.52 11.90
CA ALA A 207 -5.01 1.33 13.11
C ALA A 207 -3.78 1.05 13.98
N ILE A 208 -3.36 2.06 14.75
CA ILE A 208 -2.18 2.01 15.60
C ILE A 208 -2.66 2.08 17.04
N PHE A 209 -2.12 1.19 17.88
CA PHE A 209 -2.52 1.07 19.27
C PHE A 209 -1.34 1.27 20.20
N THR A 210 -1.69 1.70 21.40
CA THR A 210 -0.81 1.80 22.55
C THR A 210 -1.66 1.57 23.78
N ALA A 211 -1.03 1.10 24.86
CA ALA A 211 -1.69 0.89 26.14
C ALA A 211 -0.96 1.74 27.19
N TYR A 212 -1.73 2.41 28.04
CA TYR A 212 -1.22 3.26 29.10
C TYR A 212 -2.14 3.20 30.32
N ASP A 213 -1.61 3.52 31.51
CA ASP A 213 -2.37 3.50 32.75
C ASP A 213 -3.42 4.62 32.77
N LYS A 214 -4.58 4.39 33.39
CA LYS A 214 -5.66 5.40 33.53
C LYS A 214 -5.23 6.67 34.29
N GLN A 215 -4.15 6.59 35.07
CA GLN A 215 -3.55 7.74 35.76
C GLN A 215 -2.87 8.70 34.77
N ILE A 216 -2.46 8.23 33.60
CA ILE A 216 -1.88 9.08 32.57
C ILE A 216 -2.99 9.90 31.91
N LYS A 217 -2.89 11.23 31.99
CA LYS A 217 -3.80 12.19 31.37
C LYS A 217 -3.11 12.91 30.22
N GLY A 218 -3.89 13.31 29.21
CA GLY A 218 -3.40 14.08 28.06
C GLY A 218 -2.54 13.29 27.06
N TYR A 219 -2.41 11.97 27.24
CA TYR A 219 -1.72 11.13 26.28
C TYR A 219 -2.64 10.77 25.09
N GLU A 220 -2.20 11.10 23.88
CA GLU A 220 -2.78 10.63 22.62
C GLU A 220 -1.74 9.90 21.77
N ILE A 221 -2.16 8.86 21.06
CA ILE A 221 -1.25 8.10 20.18
C ILE A 221 -0.96 8.88 18.89
N HIS A 222 0.28 9.38 18.75
CA HIS A 222 0.73 9.96 17.49
C HIS A 222 0.98 8.85 16.44
N PRO A 223 0.62 9.02 15.15
CA PRO A 223 0.82 8.01 14.10
C PRO A 223 2.27 7.56 13.86
N THR A 224 3.25 8.37 14.29
CA THR A 224 4.70 8.08 14.27
C THR A 224 5.24 7.60 15.63
N TYR A 225 4.37 7.35 16.62
CA TYR A 225 4.73 7.01 18.01
C TYR A 225 5.54 8.08 18.75
N TYR A 226 5.41 9.35 18.35
CA TYR A 226 5.92 10.45 19.17
C TYR A 226 5.12 10.57 20.46
N ILE A 227 5.83 10.92 21.53
CA ILE A 227 5.27 11.13 22.85
C ILE A 227 5.41 12.63 23.14
N HIS A 228 4.29 13.32 23.20
CA HIS A 228 4.20 14.73 23.59
C HIS A 228 4.24 14.85 25.12
N GLY A 229 5.44 14.73 25.69
CA GLY A 229 5.66 14.74 27.14
C GLY A 229 5.11 15.99 27.83
N GLU A 230 5.07 17.11 27.11
CA GLU A 230 4.52 18.40 27.51
C GLU A 230 3.00 18.40 27.69
N GLU A 231 2.30 17.46 27.06
CA GLU A 231 0.83 17.30 27.16
C GLU A 231 0.42 16.27 28.20
N ILE A 232 1.40 15.53 28.77
CA ILE A 232 1.14 14.38 29.63
C ILE A 232 1.23 14.76 31.11
N GLY A 233 0.21 14.36 31.87
CA GLY A 233 0.19 14.42 33.34
C GLY A 233 -0.04 13.05 33.97
N ILE A 234 0.31 12.91 35.26
CA ILE A 234 -0.01 11.73 36.08
C ILE A 234 -0.94 12.19 37.21
N GLU A 235 -2.16 11.66 37.22
CA GLU A 235 -3.10 11.85 38.32
C GLU A 235 -2.66 11.01 39.52
N GLN A 236 -2.32 11.67 40.63
CA GLN A 236 -2.00 10.99 41.89
C GLN A 236 -3.29 10.38 42.48
N ALA A 237 -3.15 9.16 43.03
CA ALA A 237 -4.24 8.38 43.62
C ALA A 237 -4.82 9.02 44.90
#